data_AF-A0AA86YTQ6-F1
#
_entry.id   AF-A0AA86YTQ6-F1
#
_cell.length_a   1.000
_cell.length_b   1.000
_cell.length_c   1.000
_cell.angle_alpha   90.00
_cell.angle_beta   90.00
_cell.angle_gamma   90.00
#
_symmetry.space_group_name_H-M   'P 1'
#
loop_
_entity.id
_entity.type
_entity.pdbx_description
1 polymer ?
#
loop_
_entity_poly.entity_id
_entity_poly.type
_entity_poly.pdbx_seq_one_letter_code
_entity_poly.pdbx_strand_id
1 'polypeptide(L)'
;MQREKLSAMMDGEVLDVELLNAISCDSTLQKRWESYHLIRDTLRNDTPDVINFDIAGKVAAALENEVVRINPQVVVESQPEPATWGAMPFWQKIRPWASQITQIGVAACVSLAVIVGVQQYNQSNSTESVIDEPVFNTVPVGAGAPVSLNFSDGQLFGNEQQMQQVEQQNQRVNAMLQQYEIERRSMLNLQYHDNDDITTAPAGAKAR
;
A
#
# COMPACT_ATOMS: atom_id res chain seq x y z
N MET A 1 9.69 -38.58 19.93
CA MET A 1 8.72 -37.51 20.21
C MET A 1 9.19 -36.55 21.30
N GLN A 2 9.05 -36.83 22.60
CA GLN A 2 9.35 -35.81 23.64
C GLN A 2 10.81 -35.32 23.67
N ARG A 3 11.79 -36.22 23.47
CA ARG A 3 13.23 -35.84 23.46
C ARG A 3 13.60 -34.92 22.30
N GLU A 4 13.00 -35.16 21.14
CA GLU A 4 13.23 -34.40 19.92
C GLU A 4 12.67 -32.99 20.06
N LYS A 5 11.44 -32.88 20.59
CA LYS A 5 10.85 -31.59 20.94
C LYS A 5 11.69 -30.82 21.97
N LEU A 6 12.23 -31.51 22.98
CA LEU A 6 13.12 -30.92 23.98
C LEU A 6 14.41 -30.36 23.34
N SER A 7 15.01 -31.10 22.40
CA SER A 7 16.18 -30.66 21.64
C SER A 7 15.85 -29.46 20.75
N ALA A 8 14.75 -29.54 19.99
CA ALA A 8 14.30 -28.45 19.12
C ALA A 8 14.02 -27.15 19.91
N MET A 9 13.50 -27.29 21.13
CA MET A 9 13.29 -26.13 22.02
C MET A 9 14.61 -25.56 22.56
N MET A 10 15.60 -26.42 22.86
CA MET A 10 16.95 -26.00 23.28
C MET A 10 17.71 -25.26 22.18
N ASP A 11 17.45 -25.63 20.93
CA ASP A 11 18.01 -24.96 19.73
C ASP A 11 17.22 -23.70 19.32
N GLY A 12 16.05 -23.46 19.93
CA GLY A 12 15.19 -22.29 19.65
C GLY A 12 14.30 -22.43 18.41
N GLU A 13 14.24 -23.61 17.80
CA GLU A 13 13.46 -23.90 16.60
C GLU A 13 11.95 -24.03 16.90
N VAL A 14 11.60 -24.45 18.12
CA VAL A 14 10.21 -24.66 18.55
C VAL A 14 9.99 -24.09 19.95
N LEU A 15 8.95 -23.26 20.11
CA LEU A 15 8.50 -22.78 21.42
C LEU A 15 7.11 -23.36 21.73
N ASP A 16 7.08 -24.39 22.57
CA ASP A 16 5.86 -25.11 22.96
C ASP A 16 5.60 -24.87 24.47
N VAL A 17 4.56 -24.09 24.77
CA VAL A 17 4.19 -23.73 26.14
C VAL A 17 3.75 -24.96 26.94
N GLU A 18 3.16 -25.96 26.29
CA GLU A 18 2.76 -27.21 26.93
C GLU A 18 3.99 -28.00 27.37
N LEU A 19 5.03 -28.02 26.54
CA LEU A 19 6.31 -28.66 26.86
C LEU A 19 7.03 -27.95 28.03
N LEU A 20 7.01 -26.62 28.06
CA LEU A 20 7.53 -25.83 29.18
C LEU A 20 6.86 -26.21 30.50
N ASN A 21 5.53 -26.31 30.49
CA ASN A 21 4.79 -26.74 31.66
C ASN A 21 5.14 -28.19 32.04
N ALA A 22 5.25 -29.10 31.07
CA ALA A 22 5.66 -30.48 31.30
C ALA A 22 7.06 -30.57 31.94
N ILE A 23 8.02 -29.76 31.49
CA ILE A 23 9.37 -29.70 32.09
C ILE A 23 9.31 -29.20 33.53
N SER A 24 8.47 -28.20 33.85
CA SER A 24 8.35 -27.72 35.22
C SER A 24 7.79 -28.78 36.20
N CYS A 25 6.98 -29.72 35.72
CA CYS A 25 6.34 -30.74 36.55
C CYS A 25 7.11 -32.08 36.61
N ASP A 26 7.96 -32.38 35.62
CA ASP A 26 8.64 -33.69 35.48
C ASP A 26 10.14 -33.63 35.79
N SER A 27 10.53 -34.22 36.93
CA SER A 27 11.93 -34.33 37.35
C SER A 27 12.85 -35.07 36.36
N THR A 28 12.32 -36.02 35.59
CA THR A 28 13.11 -36.78 34.61
C THR A 28 13.43 -35.92 33.41
N LEU A 29 12.50 -35.05 33.00
CA LEU A 29 12.65 -34.13 31.89
C LEU A 29 13.60 -32.99 32.26
N GLN A 30 13.54 -32.48 33.50
CA GLN A 30 14.48 -31.51 34.04
C GLN A 30 15.93 -32.02 34.01
N LYS A 31 16.17 -33.26 34.48
CA LYS A 31 17.52 -33.85 34.44
C LYS A 31 18.08 -33.98 33.03
N ARG A 32 17.22 -34.22 32.04
CA ARG A 32 17.63 -34.30 30.63
C ARG A 32 17.96 -32.93 30.07
N TRP A 33 17.15 -31.93 30.40
CA TRP A 33 17.40 -30.54 30.06
C TRP A 33 18.76 -30.08 30.60
N GLU A 34 19.04 -30.36 31.88
CA GLU A 34 20.34 -30.13 32.52
C GLU A 34 21.47 -30.85 31.76
N SER A 35 21.30 -32.14 31.48
CA SER A 35 22.31 -32.93 30.76
C SER A 35 22.61 -32.39 29.36
N TYR A 36 21.59 -31.92 28.64
CA TYR A 36 21.76 -31.35 27.29
C TYR A 36 22.50 -30.03 27.32
N HIS A 37 22.20 -29.15 28.28
CA HIS A 37 22.96 -27.92 28.47
C HIS A 37 24.40 -28.19 28.90
N LEU A 38 24.63 -29.14 29.80
CA LEU A 38 25.99 -29.54 30.16
C LEU A 38 26.79 -30.04 28.95
N ILE A 39 26.20 -30.92 28.12
CA ILE A 39 26.86 -31.41 26.90
C ILE A 39 27.16 -30.22 25.96
N ARG A 40 26.21 -29.32 25.75
CA ARG A 40 26.39 -28.11 24.93
C ARG A 40 27.54 -27.24 25.42
N ASP A 41 27.64 -27.02 26.73
CA ASP A 41 28.66 -26.17 27.33
C ASP A 41 30.04 -26.85 27.26
N THR A 42 30.12 -28.17 27.49
CA THR A 42 31.37 -28.94 27.34
C THR A 42 31.87 -28.92 25.89
N LEU A 43 30.99 -29.03 24.90
CA LEU A 43 31.37 -28.96 23.48
C LEU A 43 31.88 -27.58 23.07
N ARG A 44 31.42 -26.52 23.73
CA ARG A 44 31.89 -25.14 23.51
C ARG A 44 33.13 -24.78 24.31
N ASN A 45 33.57 -25.69 25.19
CA ASN A 45 34.61 -25.45 26.16
C ASN A 45 34.27 -24.29 27.12
N ASP A 46 32.97 -24.10 27.39
CA ASP A 46 32.39 -23.08 28.28
C ASP A 46 32.19 -23.63 29.71
N THR A 47 32.98 -24.63 30.11
CA THR A 47 32.90 -25.23 31.46
C THR A 47 34.08 -24.80 32.33
N PRO A 48 33.84 -24.38 33.59
CA PRO A 48 34.91 -24.11 34.53
C PRO A 48 35.66 -25.39 34.94
N ASP A 49 36.86 -25.25 35.51
CA ASP A 49 37.67 -26.36 36.03
C ASP A 49 36.93 -27.22 37.07
N VAL A 50 35.98 -26.62 37.82
CA VAL A 50 35.15 -27.31 38.81
C VAL A 50 33.67 -27.11 38.48
N ILE A 51 32.99 -28.21 38.17
CA ILE A 51 31.57 -28.24 37.82
C ILE A 51 30.73 -28.39 39.09
N ASN A 52 29.80 -27.45 39.31
CA ASN A 52 28.86 -27.48 40.45
C ASN A 52 27.45 -27.79 39.95
N PHE A 53 26.88 -28.91 40.39
CA PHE A 53 25.53 -29.35 39.99
C PHE A 53 24.41 -28.78 40.89
N ASP A 54 24.76 -28.06 41.95
CA ASP A 54 23.80 -27.56 42.94
C ASP A 54 23.40 -26.07 42.75
N ILE A 55 23.92 -25.42 41.70
CA ILE A 55 23.71 -23.99 41.43
C ILE A 55 22.22 -23.70 41.23
N ALA A 56 21.56 -24.45 40.34
CA ALA A 56 20.15 -24.24 40.03
C ALA A 56 19.26 -24.38 41.29
N GLY A 57 19.57 -25.34 42.16
CA GLY A 57 18.86 -25.55 43.43
C GLY A 57 19.09 -24.42 44.42
N LYS A 58 20.33 -23.93 44.57
CA LYS A 58 20.66 -22.78 45.42
C LYS A 58 19.97 -21.50 44.95
N VAL A 59 19.93 -21.27 43.64
CA VAL A 59 19.24 -20.13 43.04
C VAL A 59 17.73 -20.23 43.25
N ALA A 60 17.13 -21.40 43.02
CA ALA A 60 15.70 -21.61 43.28
C ALA A 60 15.33 -21.34 44.76
N ALA A 61 16.15 -21.82 45.70
CA ALA A 61 15.95 -21.56 47.13
C ALA A 61 16.13 -20.08 47.48
N ALA A 62 17.07 -19.39 46.85
CA ALA A 62 17.26 -17.95 47.04
C ALA A 62 16.07 -17.15 46.49
N LEU A 63 15.53 -17.53 45.33
CA LEU A 63 14.36 -16.92 44.70
C LEU A 63 13.09 -17.09 45.53
N GLU A 64 12.91 -18.24 46.18
CA GLU A 64 11.77 -18.47 47.10
C GLU A 64 11.77 -17.50 48.29
N ASN A 65 12.97 -17.08 48.73
CA ASN A 65 13.15 -16.12 49.81
C ASN A 65 13.14 -14.66 49.32
N GLU A 66 13.06 -14.42 48.01
CA GLU A 66 13.06 -13.07 47.47
C GLU A 66 11.66 -12.45 47.59
N VAL A 67 11.57 -11.32 48.29
CA VAL A 67 10.33 -10.53 48.34
C VAL A 67 10.13 -9.91 46.96
N VAL A 68 9.05 -10.29 46.27
CA VAL A 68 8.67 -9.73 44.96
C VAL A 68 8.47 -8.22 45.11
N ARG A 69 9.53 -7.46 44.80
CA ARG A 69 9.48 -6.01 44.72
C ARG A 69 8.89 -5.65 43.37
N ILE A 70 7.56 -5.59 43.31
CA ILE A 70 6.88 -4.89 42.23
C ILE A 70 7.26 -3.43 42.38
N ASN A 71 8.28 -2.99 41.64
CA ASN A 71 8.63 -1.59 41.54
C ASN A 71 7.71 -0.96 40.48
N PRO A 72 6.67 -0.20 40.85
CA PRO A 72 5.81 0.46 39.88
C PRO A 72 6.53 1.59 39.11
N GLN A 73 7.82 1.85 39.41
CA GLN A 73 8.65 2.85 38.75
C GLN A 73 9.54 2.27 37.65
N VAL A 74 9.25 1.08 37.12
CA VAL A 74 9.84 0.66 35.84
C VAL A 74 9.44 1.72 34.83
N VAL A 75 10.42 2.56 34.48
CA VAL A 75 10.32 3.54 33.40
C VAL A 75 9.83 2.76 32.20
N VAL A 76 8.56 2.97 31.84
CA VAL A 76 8.04 2.53 30.56
C VAL A 76 8.87 3.32 29.56
N GLU A 77 9.93 2.70 29.03
CA GLU A 77 10.57 3.22 27.84
C GLU A 77 9.44 3.41 26.85
N SER A 78 9.19 4.67 26.48
CA SER A 78 8.23 5.01 25.45
C SER A 78 8.74 4.33 24.19
N GLN A 79 8.21 3.14 23.89
CA GLN A 79 8.39 2.55 22.58
C GLN A 79 7.99 3.61 21.57
N PRO A 80 8.77 3.82 20.50
CA PRO A 80 8.34 4.69 19.43
C PRO A 80 7.00 4.15 18.92
N GLU A 81 5.92 4.88 19.20
CA GLU A 81 4.61 4.52 18.68
C GLU A 81 4.75 4.40 17.16
N PRO A 82 4.34 3.28 16.55
CA PRO A 82 4.48 3.11 15.11
C PRO A 82 3.80 4.30 14.45
N ALA A 83 4.56 5.06 13.66
CA ALA A 83 4.06 6.22 12.94
C ALA A 83 2.77 5.81 12.23
N THR A 84 1.65 6.29 12.76
CA THR A 84 0.33 5.84 12.31
C THR A 84 0.24 6.14 10.82
N TRP A 85 -0.30 5.21 10.03
CA TRP A 85 -0.41 5.41 8.58
C TRP A 85 -1.12 6.72 8.24
N GLY A 86 -1.99 7.21 9.13
CA GLY A 86 -2.68 8.50 9.00
C GLY A 86 -1.78 9.74 9.03
N ALA A 87 -0.55 9.66 9.55
CA ALA A 87 0.42 10.76 9.53
C ALA A 87 1.17 10.87 8.20
N MET A 88 1.00 9.93 7.27
CA MET A 88 1.71 9.98 5.99
C MET A 88 1.08 11.01 5.03
N PRO A 89 1.89 11.85 4.37
CA PRO A 89 1.42 12.97 3.54
C PRO A 89 0.62 12.53 2.30
N PHE A 90 0.71 11.27 1.87
CA PHE A 90 -0.08 10.77 0.74
C PHE A 90 -1.57 10.62 1.05
N TRP A 91 -1.96 10.32 2.30
CA TRP A 91 -3.39 10.20 2.68
C TRP A 91 -4.12 11.54 2.60
N GLN A 92 -3.43 12.64 2.88
CA GLN A 92 -3.97 13.99 2.71
C GLN A 92 -4.28 14.29 1.23
N LYS A 93 -3.49 13.72 0.31
CA LYS A 93 -3.67 13.85 -1.14
C LYS A 93 -4.84 13.02 -1.68
N ILE A 94 -5.16 11.88 -1.06
CA ILE A 94 -6.24 10.97 -1.50
C ILE A 94 -7.60 11.38 -0.92
N ARG A 95 -7.62 12.01 0.26
CA ARG A 95 -8.84 12.49 0.95
C ARG A 95 -9.83 13.30 0.08
N PRO A 96 -9.41 14.26 -0.78
CA PRO A 96 -10.35 15.01 -1.62
C PRO A 96 -10.97 14.16 -2.74
N TRP A 97 -10.33 13.07 -3.16
CA TRP A 97 -10.88 12.18 -4.20
C TRP A 97 -11.79 11.08 -3.62
N ALA A 98 -11.67 10.82 -2.31
CA ALA A 98 -12.47 9.79 -1.64
C ALA A 98 -13.98 10.00 -1.81
N SER A 99 -14.47 11.25 -1.76
CA SER A 99 -15.91 11.53 -1.92
C SER A 99 -16.43 11.16 -3.32
N GLN A 100 -15.63 11.36 -4.37
CA GLN A 100 -16.03 11.02 -5.74
C GLN A 100 -15.99 9.50 -5.95
N ILE A 101 -15.00 8.81 -5.39
CA ILE A 101 -14.93 7.34 -5.42
C ILE A 101 -16.14 6.75 -4.70
N THR A 102 -16.56 7.31 -3.56
CA THR A 102 -17.77 6.87 -2.86
C THR A 102 -19.03 7.10 -3.70
N GLN A 103 -19.17 8.25 -4.37
CA GLN A 103 -20.31 8.53 -5.24
C GLN A 103 -20.38 7.57 -6.44
N ILE A 104 -19.24 7.31 -7.09
CA ILE A 104 -19.14 6.32 -8.17
C ILE A 104 -19.47 4.92 -7.66
N GLY A 105 -18.95 4.56 -6.47
CA GLY A 105 -19.22 3.27 -5.84
C GLY A 105 -20.71 3.04 -5.58
N VAL A 106 -21.42 4.03 -5.01
CA VAL A 106 -22.86 3.92 -4.76
C VAL A 106 -23.65 3.79 -6.07
N ALA A 107 -23.35 4.63 -7.07
CA ALA A 107 -24.03 4.55 -8.37
C ALA A 107 -23.77 3.21 -9.08
N ALA A 108 -22.54 2.71 -9.03
CA ALA A 108 -22.17 1.42 -9.60
C ALA A 108 -22.87 0.26 -8.88
N CYS A 109 -22.94 0.29 -7.54
CA CYS A 109 -23.64 -0.74 -6.76
C CYS A 109 -25.16 -0.77 -7.06
N VAL A 110 -25.80 0.39 -7.14
CA VAL A 110 -27.23 0.48 -7.50
C VAL A 110 -27.45 -0.02 -8.93
N SER A 111 -26.58 0.34 -9.87
CA SER A 111 -26.68 -0.11 -11.27
C SER A 111 -26.46 -1.62 -11.39
N LEU A 112 -25.47 -2.18 -10.68
CA LEU A 112 -25.23 -3.61 -10.60
C LEU A 112 -26.44 -4.33 -10.01
N ALA A 113 -26.99 -3.85 -8.90
CA ALA A 113 -28.15 -4.44 -8.25
C ALA A 113 -29.39 -4.45 -9.15
N VAL A 114 -29.62 -3.39 -9.93
CA VAL A 114 -30.71 -3.32 -10.91
C VAL A 114 -30.50 -4.31 -12.05
N ILE A 115 -29.29 -4.39 -12.62
CA ILE A 115 -28.97 -5.30 -13.73
C ILE A 115 -29.10 -6.76 -13.27
N VAL A 116 -28.49 -7.12 -12.14
CA VAL A 116 -28.57 -8.47 -11.57
C VAL A 116 -30.00 -8.79 -11.13
N GLY A 117 -30.71 -7.83 -10.55
CA GLY A 117 -32.11 -7.98 -10.15
C GLY A 117 -33.03 -8.26 -11.33
N VAL A 118 -32.88 -7.55 -12.44
CA VAL A 118 -33.69 -7.76 -13.67
C VAL A 118 -33.38 -9.11 -14.31
N GLN A 119 -32.12 -9.56 -14.28
CA GLN A 119 -31.74 -10.88 -14.79
C GLN A 119 -32.29 -12.01 -13.92
N GLN A 120 -32.17 -11.90 -12.59
CA GLN A 120 -32.70 -12.86 -11.62
C GLN A 120 -34.24 -12.93 -11.67
N TYR A 121 -34.90 -11.79 -11.87
CA TYR A 121 -36.36 -11.68 -11.93
C TYR A 121 -36.95 -12.28 -13.22
N ASN A 122 -36.31 -12.07 -14.38
CA ASN A 122 -36.76 -12.66 -15.65
C ASN A 122 -36.41 -14.15 -15.79
N GLN A 123 -35.27 -14.59 -15.24
CA GLN A 123 -34.86 -15.99 -15.31
C GLN A 123 -35.71 -16.92 -14.42
N SER A 124 -36.39 -16.37 -13.41
CA SER A 124 -37.31 -17.13 -12.56
C SER A 124 -38.68 -17.40 -13.22
N ASN A 125 -39.00 -16.81 -14.38
CA ASN A 125 -40.33 -16.85 -15.00
C ASN A 125 -40.39 -17.34 -16.46
N SER A 126 -39.34 -17.95 -17.00
CA SER A 126 -39.35 -18.37 -18.41
C SER A 126 -38.73 -19.76 -18.64
N THR A 127 -39.53 -20.79 -18.38
CA THR A 127 -39.50 -22.02 -19.17
C THR A 127 -40.02 -21.70 -20.58
N GLU A 128 -39.22 -22.03 -21.60
CA GLU A 128 -39.55 -22.04 -23.04
C GLU A 128 -40.06 -20.73 -23.66
N SER A 129 -39.28 -20.15 -24.58
CA SER A 129 -39.64 -20.08 -26.01
C SER A 129 -38.76 -19.08 -26.79
N VAL A 130 -38.26 -19.58 -27.92
CA VAL A 130 -38.00 -18.94 -29.23
C VAL A 130 -37.33 -17.56 -29.26
N ILE A 131 -36.15 -17.55 -29.88
CA ILE A 131 -35.39 -16.37 -30.33
C ILE A 131 -36.23 -15.60 -31.36
N ASP A 132 -36.55 -14.35 -31.06
CA ASP A 132 -37.01 -13.37 -32.04
C ASP A 132 -36.34 -12.02 -31.73
N GLU A 133 -35.68 -11.45 -32.72
CA GLU A 133 -34.75 -10.32 -32.60
C GLU A 133 -35.44 -9.04 -33.11
N PRO A 134 -35.84 -8.09 -32.25
CA PRO A 134 -36.45 -6.85 -32.73
C PRO A 134 -35.41 -5.77 -33.03
N VAL A 135 -35.46 -5.28 -34.27
CA VAL A 135 -34.69 -4.18 -34.87
C VAL A 135 -34.86 -2.85 -34.09
N PHE A 136 -33.74 -2.23 -33.75
CA PHE A 136 -33.69 -0.88 -33.18
C PHE A 136 -33.99 0.20 -34.23
N ASN A 137 -35.04 1.00 -34.01
CA ASN A 137 -35.34 2.22 -34.76
C ASN A 137 -35.10 3.44 -33.87
N THR A 138 -33.93 4.09 -33.98
CA THR A 138 -33.55 5.26 -33.16
C THR A 138 -33.78 6.56 -33.92
N VAL A 139 -34.82 7.31 -33.57
CA VAL A 139 -34.93 8.74 -33.88
C VAL A 139 -34.03 9.51 -32.91
N PRO A 140 -33.09 10.36 -33.37
CA PRO A 140 -32.19 11.08 -32.48
C PRO A 140 -32.87 12.35 -31.95
N VAL A 141 -32.97 12.47 -30.62
CA VAL A 141 -33.27 13.73 -29.91
C VAL A 141 -32.17 13.94 -28.88
N GLY A 142 -31.42 15.04 -29.00
CA GLY A 142 -30.57 15.54 -27.92
C GLY A 142 -29.23 16.09 -28.39
N ALA A 143 -29.15 17.42 -28.50
CA ALA A 143 -27.94 18.17 -28.78
C ALA A 143 -26.95 18.11 -27.60
N GLY A 144 -25.83 17.42 -27.79
CA GLY A 144 -24.66 17.47 -26.91
C GLY A 144 -23.40 17.55 -27.78
N ALA A 145 -22.54 18.52 -27.50
CA ALA A 145 -21.36 18.81 -28.31
C ALA A 145 -20.43 17.57 -28.42
N PRO A 146 -20.04 17.14 -29.63
CA PRO A 146 -19.20 15.96 -29.80
C PRO A 146 -17.76 16.24 -29.36
N VAL A 147 -17.29 15.51 -28.35
CA VAL A 147 -15.86 15.28 -28.11
C VAL A 147 -15.35 14.33 -29.19
N SER A 148 -14.41 14.82 -30.00
CA SER A 148 -13.79 14.10 -31.10
C SER A 148 -12.91 12.96 -30.57
N LEU A 149 -13.46 11.74 -30.53
CA LEU A 149 -12.68 10.50 -30.60
C LEU A 149 -12.74 10.05 -32.07
N ASN A 150 -11.70 10.38 -32.82
CA ASN A 150 -11.56 10.01 -34.22
C ASN A 150 -11.06 8.55 -34.28
N PHE A 151 -11.98 7.59 -34.34
CA PHE A 151 -11.69 6.27 -34.86
C PHE A 151 -11.92 6.29 -36.36
N SER A 152 -10.83 6.37 -37.12
CA SER A 152 -10.84 6.02 -38.53
C SER A 152 -10.74 4.51 -38.64
N ASP A 153 -11.84 3.84 -38.95
CA ASP A 153 -11.80 2.65 -39.81
C ASP A 153 -13.08 2.59 -40.66
N GLY A 154 -12.87 2.27 -41.93
CA GLY A 154 -13.69 2.73 -43.05
C GLY A 154 -15.13 2.23 -43.10
N GLN A 155 -16.05 3.14 -43.39
CA GLN A 155 -17.24 2.82 -44.17
C GLN A 155 -17.50 3.92 -45.20
N LEU A 156 -17.32 3.53 -46.46
CA LEU A 156 -17.76 4.27 -47.64
C LEU A 156 -19.24 4.65 -47.45
N PHE A 157 -19.58 5.91 -47.25
CA PHE A 157 -20.75 6.60 -47.82
C PHE A 157 -20.62 8.10 -47.50
N GLY A 158 -20.74 8.93 -48.54
CA GLY A 158 -20.29 10.31 -48.57
C GLY A 158 -20.87 11.22 -47.49
N ASN A 159 -19.99 11.91 -46.79
CA ASN A 159 -20.29 13.18 -46.14
C ASN A 159 -19.16 14.15 -46.49
N GLU A 160 -19.25 14.82 -47.64
CA GLU A 160 -18.38 15.97 -47.99
C GLU A 160 -18.37 17.02 -46.87
N GLN A 161 -19.46 17.09 -46.10
CA GLN A 161 -19.58 17.92 -44.90
C GLN A 161 -18.63 17.53 -43.77
N GLN A 162 -18.31 16.24 -43.62
CA GLN A 162 -17.38 15.77 -42.58
C GLN A 162 -15.93 16.03 -42.98
N MET A 163 -15.58 15.92 -44.27
CA MET A 163 -14.26 16.33 -44.77
C MET A 163 -14.02 17.83 -44.60
N GLN A 164 -15.02 18.68 -44.94
CA GLN A 164 -14.91 20.13 -44.71
C GLN A 164 -14.76 20.47 -43.22
N GLN A 165 -15.44 19.74 -42.34
CA GLN A 165 -15.33 19.96 -40.89
C GLN A 165 -13.96 19.54 -40.35
N VAL A 166 -13.41 18.42 -40.82
CA VAL A 166 -12.06 17.97 -40.47
C VAL A 166 -11.01 18.94 -41.00
N GLU A 167 -11.19 19.50 -42.20
CA GLU A 167 -10.25 20.47 -42.76
C GLU A 167 -10.26 21.79 -42.00
N GLN A 168 -11.43 22.30 -41.62
CA GLN A 168 -11.55 23.48 -40.74
C GLN A 168 -10.97 23.21 -39.34
N GLN A 169 -11.11 21.99 -38.82
CA GLN A 169 -10.53 21.60 -37.54
C GLN A 169 -9.00 21.56 -37.62
N ASN A 170 -8.44 20.99 -38.68
CA ASN A 170 -7.00 20.99 -38.94
C ASN A 170 -6.44 22.41 -39.12
N GLN A 171 -7.16 23.30 -39.82
CA GLN A 171 -6.77 24.70 -39.96
C GLN A 171 -6.71 25.41 -38.60
N ARG A 172 -7.67 25.16 -37.71
CA ARG A 172 -7.67 25.71 -36.34
C ARG A 172 -6.53 25.16 -35.49
N VAL A 173 -6.24 23.86 -35.59
CA VAL A 173 -5.12 23.23 -34.87
C VAL A 173 -3.78 23.82 -35.33
N ASN A 174 -3.60 24.02 -36.64
CA ASN A 174 -2.38 24.62 -37.17
C ASN A 174 -2.17 26.07 -36.69
N ALA A 175 -3.24 26.87 -36.61
CA ALA A 175 -3.16 28.23 -36.07
C ALA A 175 -2.82 28.23 -34.57
N MET A 176 -3.41 27.31 -33.81
CA MET A 176 -3.10 27.14 -32.38
C MET A 176 -1.63 26.75 -32.17
N LEU A 177 -1.08 25.86 -33.02
CA LEU A 177 0.31 25.46 -32.93
C LEU A 177 1.28 26.63 -33.17
N GLN A 178 1.00 27.46 -34.19
CA GLN A 178 1.80 28.66 -34.47
C GLN A 178 1.76 29.65 -33.30
N GLN A 179 0.57 29.87 -32.74
CA GLN A 179 0.41 30.76 -31.59
C GLN A 179 1.15 30.24 -30.36
N TYR A 180 1.11 28.94 -30.10
CA TYR A 180 1.82 28.30 -29.01
C TYR A 180 3.34 28.46 -29.12
N GLU A 181 3.90 28.34 -30.33
CA GLU A 181 5.32 28.56 -30.55
C GLU A 181 5.74 30.02 -30.32
N ILE A 182 4.91 30.98 -30.74
CA ILE A 182 5.15 32.42 -30.48
C ILE A 182 5.11 32.70 -28.98
N GLU A 183 4.07 32.22 -28.29
CA GLU A 183 3.92 32.41 -26.85
C GLU A 183 5.13 31.82 -26.11
N ARG A 184 5.51 30.58 -26.44
CA ARG A 184 6.68 29.93 -25.85
C ARG A 184 7.97 30.71 -26.08
N ARG A 185 8.18 31.27 -27.27
CA ARG A 185 9.35 32.11 -27.57
C ARG A 185 9.29 33.46 -26.85
N SER A 186 8.11 34.06 -26.73
CA SER A 186 7.91 35.31 -26.00
C SER A 186 8.23 35.13 -24.52
N MET A 187 7.76 34.03 -23.91
CA MET A 187 8.07 33.68 -22.53
C MET A 187 9.56 33.42 -22.32
N LEU A 188 10.20 32.72 -23.26
CA LEU A 188 11.65 32.47 -23.18
C LEU A 188 12.45 33.78 -23.28
N ASN A 189 12.11 34.68 -24.21
CA ASN A 189 12.80 35.96 -24.37
C ASN A 189 12.53 36.92 -23.20
N LEU A 190 11.33 36.90 -22.61
CA LEU A 190 11.02 37.68 -21.40
C LEU A 190 11.87 37.21 -20.21
N GLN A 191 12.12 35.89 -20.13
CA GLN A 191 13.01 35.33 -19.13
C GLN A 191 14.48 35.71 -19.37
N TYR A 192 14.93 35.89 -20.61
CA TYR A 192 16.29 36.41 -20.88
C TYR A 192 16.45 37.90 -20.50
N HIS A 193 15.45 38.75 -20.76
CA HIS A 193 15.53 40.17 -20.39
C HIS A 193 15.48 40.42 -18.88
N ASP A 194 14.86 39.53 -18.10
CA ASP A 194 14.84 39.62 -16.62
C ASP A 194 16.18 39.21 -15.98
N ASN A 195 17.03 38.46 -16.69
CA ASN A 195 18.33 38.02 -16.17
C ASN A 195 19.48 39.01 -16.45
N ASP A 196 19.35 39.91 -17.43
CA ASP A 196 20.40 40.90 -17.75
C ASP A 196 20.31 42.17 -16.86
N ASP A 197 19.16 42.46 -16.24
CA ASP A 197 18.98 43.62 -15.34
C ASP A 197 19.54 43.42 -13.92
N ILE A 198 20.03 42.20 -13.58
CA ILE A 198 20.56 41.88 -12.23
C ILE A 198 22.09 42.02 -12.15
N THR A 199 22.80 42.20 -13.27
CA THR A 199 24.28 42.29 -13.29
C THR A 199 24.84 43.57 -13.91
N THR A 200 24.36 44.76 -13.53
CA THR A 200 25.20 45.98 -13.59
C THR A 200 24.88 46.97 -12.45
N ALA A 201 25.55 46.81 -11.29
CA ALA A 201 25.72 47.89 -10.33
C ALA A 201 27.23 48.09 -10.06
N PRO A 202 27.81 49.29 -10.25
CA PRO A 202 29.25 49.50 -10.29
C PRO A 202 29.88 49.53 -8.90
N ALA A 203 30.94 48.73 -8.73
CA ALA A 203 31.87 48.84 -7.62
C ALA A 203 32.90 49.95 -7.90
N GLY A 204 33.10 50.86 -6.94
CA GLY A 204 34.34 51.63 -6.85
C GLY A 204 34.19 53.08 -6.39
N ALA A 205 34.65 53.37 -5.17
CA ALA A 205 35.69 54.37 -4.87
C ALA A 205 35.66 54.78 -3.38
N LYS A 206 36.51 54.12 -2.58
CA LYS A 206 37.09 54.69 -1.35
C LYS A 206 38.58 54.90 -1.65
N ALA A 207 39.02 56.15 -1.73
CA ALA A 207 40.43 56.51 -1.52
C ALA A 207 40.55 58.01 -1.19
N ARG A 208 40.97 58.25 0.06
CA ARG A 208 41.63 59.44 0.62
C ARG A 208 40.80 60.68 0.95
#